data_AF-A0A1H0F7M7-F1
#
_entry.id   AF-A0A1H0F7M7-F1
#
_cell.length_a   1.000
_cell.length_b   1.000
_cell.length_c   1.000
_cell.angle_alpha   90.00
_cell.angle_beta   90.00
_cell.angle_gamma   90.00
#
_symmetry.space_group_name_H-M   'P 1'
#
loop_
_entity.id
_entity.type
_entity.pdbx_description
1 polymer ?
#
loop_
_entity_poly.entity_id
_entity_poly.type
_entity_poly.pdbx_seq_one_letter_code
_entity_poly.pdbx_strand_id
1 'polypeptide(L)'
;MNNLMNTLSFWLYAIGALLRGDIILRIDGRFILIELYNYVDCYMATAATYDCAVWNCYGTTKQKAKEMALLRLDQALTMDLKEEEEEEVVEKDGFVFYRRKK
;
A
#
# COMPACT_ATOMS: atom_id res chain seq x y z
N MET A 1 -19.55 -17.17 -2.53
CA MET A 1 -20.29 -16.07 -1.85
C MET A 1 -19.37 -14.96 -1.30
N ASN A 2 -18.06 -14.94 -1.60
CA ASN A 2 -17.10 -14.01 -0.96
C ASN A 2 -16.99 -12.63 -1.63
N ASN A 3 -17.47 -12.45 -2.87
CA ASN A 3 -17.29 -11.19 -3.61
C ASN A 3 -18.20 -10.04 -3.14
N LEU A 4 -19.40 -10.35 -2.62
CA LEU A 4 -20.36 -9.31 -2.22
C LEU A 4 -20.03 -8.70 -0.85
N MET A 5 -19.57 -9.51 0.12
CA MET A 5 -19.13 -8.99 1.43
C MET A 5 -17.84 -8.17 1.31
N ASN A 6 -16.90 -8.56 0.44
CA ASN A 6 -15.68 -7.79 0.20
C ASN A 6 -15.96 -6.44 -0.45
N THR A 7 -16.92 -6.38 -1.40
CA THR A 7 -17.29 -5.11 -2.04
C THR A 7 -18.03 -4.18 -1.10
N LEU A 8 -18.98 -4.67 -0.29
CA LEU A 8 -19.68 -3.84 0.71
C LEU A 8 -18.73 -3.30 1.79
N SER A 9 -17.80 -4.12 2.27
CA SER A 9 -16.79 -3.69 3.25
C SER A 9 -15.87 -2.62 2.66
N PHE A 10 -15.48 -2.76 1.39
CA PHE A 10 -14.73 -1.74 0.67
C PHE A 10 -15.51 -0.42 0.53
N TRP A 11 -16.80 -0.46 0.18
CA TRP A 11 -17.61 0.75 0.07
C TRP A 11 -17.82 1.45 1.42
N LEU A 12 -18.02 0.70 2.51
CA LEU A 12 -18.11 1.28 3.85
C LEU A 12 -16.80 1.98 4.26
N TYR A 13 -15.67 1.32 3.98
CA TYR A 13 -14.34 1.89 4.21
C TYR A 13 -14.10 3.12 3.36
N ALA A 14 -14.47 3.07 2.08
CA ALA A 14 -14.32 4.16 1.13
C ALA A 14 -15.15 5.39 1.51
N ILE A 15 -16.38 5.18 1.99
CA ILE A 15 -17.24 6.24 2.53
C ILE A 15 -16.61 6.85 3.79
N GLY A 16 -16.11 6.01 4.71
CA GLY A 16 -15.42 6.48 5.91
C GLY A 16 -14.18 7.31 5.58
N ALA A 17 -13.41 6.90 4.56
CA ALA A 17 -12.24 7.63 4.07
C ALA A 17 -12.62 8.96 3.42
N LEU A 18 -13.64 8.97 2.55
CA LEU A 18 -14.16 10.21 1.96
C LEU A 18 -14.65 11.21 3.01
N LEU A 19 -15.30 10.73 4.08
CA LEU A 19 -15.76 11.58 5.19
C LEU A 19 -14.61 12.16 6.02
N ARG A 20 -13.43 11.52 6.03
CA ARG A 20 -12.19 12.04 6.66
C ARG A 20 -11.40 12.97 5.74
N GLY A 21 -11.79 13.09 4.48
CA GLY A 21 -11.05 13.85 3.46
C GLY A 21 -9.93 13.05 2.79
N ASP A 22 -9.93 11.73 2.94
CA ASP A 22 -8.96 10.83 2.34
C ASP A 22 -9.23 10.69 0.83
N ILE A 23 -8.17 10.54 0.04
CA ILE A 23 -8.25 10.39 -1.41
C ILE A 23 -8.19 8.91 -1.76
N ILE A 24 -9.19 8.41 -2.48
CA ILE A 24 -9.21 7.03 -2.98
C ILE A 24 -8.97 7.04 -4.48
N LEU A 25 -7.94 6.34 -4.91
CA LEU A 25 -7.59 6.16 -6.32
C LEU A 25 -7.76 4.70 -6.73
N ARG A 26 -8.09 4.47 -8.00
CA ARG A 26 -8.06 3.14 -8.60
C ARG A 26 -6.98 3.12 -9.68
N ILE A 27 -5.92 2.35 -9.45
CA ILE A 27 -4.76 2.22 -10.35
C ILE A 27 -4.51 0.73 -10.58
N ASP A 28 -4.44 0.30 -11.84
CA ASP A 28 -4.18 -1.09 -12.24
C ASP A 28 -5.06 -2.15 -11.53
N GLY A 29 -6.33 -1.80 -11.33
CA GLY A 29 -7.31 -2.66 -10.65
C GLY A 29 -7.19 -2.69 -9.12
N ARG A 30 -6.17 -2.07 -8.54
CA ARG A 30 -6.00 -1.90 -7.09
C ARG A 30 -6.64 -0.60 -6.61
N PHE A 31 -7.22 -0.64 -5.42
CA PHE A 31 -7.66 0.55 -4.72
C PHE A 31 -6.55 1.04 -3.81
N ILE A 32 -6.24 2.33 -3.91
CA ILE A 32 -5.19 2.98 -3.11
C ILE A 32 -5.86 4.07 -2.29
N LEU A 33 -5.74 3.96 -0.97
CA LEU A 33 -6.09 5.02 -0.04
C LEU A 33 -4.88 5.93 0.14
N ILE A 34 -5.08 7.24 0.07
CA ILE A 34 -4.07 8.26 0.34
C ILE A 34 -4.61 9.21 1.38
N GLU A 35 -3.89 9.34 2.50
CA GLU A 35 -4.18 10.33 3.53
C GLU A 35 -3.12 11.43 3.46
N LEU A 36 -3.55 12.69 3.63
CA LEU A 36 -2.68 13.86 3.56
C LEU A 36 -2.75 14.64 4.87
N TYR A 37 -1.59 14.90 5.45
CA TYR A 37 -1.43 15.61 6.70
C TYR A 37 -0.63 16.89 6.47
N ASN A 38 -1.03 17.96 7.16
CA ASN A 38 -0.21 19.16 7.27
C ASN A 38 0.80 18.96 8.40
N TYR A 39 2.09 18.99 8.08
CA TYR A 39 3.17 18.73 9.02
C TYR A 39 4.07 19.96 9.13
N VAL A 40 3.64 20.90 9.98
CA VAL A 40 4.35 22.15 10.30
C VAL A 40 4.62 23.01 9.05
N ASP A 41 5.77 22.84 8.41
CA ASP A 41 6.28 23.57 7.25
C ASP A 41 6.23 22.74 5.96
N CYS A 42 5.83 21.48 6.05
CA CYS A 42 5.71 20.56 4.93
C CYS A 42 4.40 19.76 4.99
N TYR A 43 4.23 18.87 4.01
CA TYR A 43 3.11 17.94 3.95
C TYR A 43 3.62 16.52 4.05
N MET A 44 2.85 15.68 4.72
CA MET A 44 3.08 14.25 4.81
C MET A 44 1.92 13.52 4.16
N ALA A 45 2.21 12.46 3.43
CA ALA A 45 1.22 11.54 2.88
C ALA A 45 1.49 10.11 3.36
N THR A 46 0.41 9.35 3.48
CA THR A 46 0.42 7.88 3.54
C THR A 46 -0.22 7.37 2.25
N ALA A 47 0.19 6.18 1.80
CA ALA A 47 -0.52 5.48 0.73
C ALA A 47 -0.62 4.00 1.10
N ALA A 48 -1.80 3.42 0.92
CA ALA A 48 -2.07 2.04 1.29
C ALA A 48 -2.96 1.33 0.28
N THR A 49 -2.62 0.08 -0.02
CA THR A 49 -3.50 -0.93 -0.62
C THR A 49 -4.03 -1.84 0.49
N TYR A 50 -4.66 -2.96 0.11
CA TYR A 50 -5.13 -3.98 1.05
C TYR A 50 -3.96 -4.70 1.77
N ASP A 51 -2.85 -4.88 1.06
CA ASP A 51 -1.71 -5.73 1.41
C ASP A 51 -0.43 -4.93 1.75
N CYS A 52 -0.32 -3.69 1.27
CA CYS A 52 0.86 -2.86 1.45
C CYS A 52 0.49 -1.47 1.96
N ALA A 53 1.34 -0.90 2.82
CA ALA A 53 1.18 0.47 3.28
C ALA A 53 2.54 1.16 3.41
N VAL A 54 2.62 2.38 2.89
CA VAL A 54 3.80 3.25 3.02
C VAL A 54 3.43 4.51 3.80
N TRP A 55 4.32 4.87 4.73
CA TRP A 55 4.14 5.98 5.66
C TRP A 55 5.25 7.02 5.45
N ASN A 56 5.12 8.18 6.09
CA ASN A 56 6.17 9.20 6.16
C ASN A 56 6.67 9.67 4.78
N CYS A 57 5.73 9.92 3.87
CA CYS A 57 6.04 10.43 2.52
C CYS A 57 5.91 11.95 2.51
N TYR A 58 7.04 12.66 2.62
CA TYR A 58 7.04 14.11 2.78
C TYR A 58 7.15 14.85 1.43
N GLY A 59 6.60 16.07 1.40
CA GLY A 59 6.76 16.99 0.28
C GLY A 59 6.55 18.44 0.71
N THR A 60 7.20 19.37 0.00
CA THR A 60 7.01 20.81 0.26
C THR A 60 5.63 21.31 -0.18
N THR A 61 4.89 20.51 -0.94
CA THR A 61 3.49 20.73 -1.31
C THR A 61 2.70 19.44 -1.13
N LYS A 62 1.37 19.54 -0.98
CA LYS A 62 0.46 18.38 -0.92
C LYS A 62 0.66 17.43 -2.11
N GLN A 63 0.84 18.00 -3.30
CA GLN A 63 1.05 17.26 -4.53
C GLN A 63 2.36 16.46 -4.49
N LYS A 64 3.46 17.05 -4.04
CA LYS A 64 4.75 16.36 -3.91
C LYS A 64 4.72 15.23 -2.87
N ALA A 65 4.04 15.45 -1.74
CA ALA A 65 3.87 14.42 -0.72
C ALA A 65 3.08 13.23 -1.28
N LYS A 66 2.00 13.49 -2.02
CA LYS A 66 1.21 12.48 -2.73
C LYS A 66 2.03 11.70 -3.77
N GLU A 67 2.79 12.40 -4.61
CA GLU A 67 3.66 11.77 -5.62
C GLU A 67 4.70 10.85 -4.98
N MET A 68 5.30 11.28 -3.85
CA MET A 68 6.23 10.46 -3.08
C MET A 68 5.56 9.21 -2.50
N ALA A 69 4.34 9.34 -1.97
CA ALA A 69 3.61 8.20 -1.43
C ALA A 69 3.24 7.17 -2.51
N LEU A 70 2.79 7.63 -3.67
CA LEU A 70 2.51 6.77 -4.82
C LEU A 70 3.78 6.07 -5.33
N LEU A 71 4.89 6.80 -5.46
CA LEU A 71 6.17 6.23 -5.90
C LEU A 71 6.67 5.14 -4.94
N ARG A 72 6.64 5.39 -3.63
CA ARG A 72 7.09 4.41 -2.64
C ARG A 72 6.19 3.19 -2.57
N LEU A 73 4.89 3.38 -2.72
CA LEU A 73 3.93 2.27 -2.77
C LEU A 73 4.19 1.40 -4.00
N ASP A 74 4.40 2.00 -5.17
CA ASP A 74 4.75 1.29 -6.40
C ASP A 74 6.06 0.49 -6.25
N GLN A 75 7.07 1.08 -5.61
CA GLN A 75 8.33 0.40 -5.30
C GLN A 75 8.11 -0.81 -4.37
N ALA A 76 7.34 -0.65 -3.30
CA ALA A 76 7.05 -1.73 -2.37
C ALA A 76 6.30 -2.89 -3.07
N LEU A 77 5.26 -2.57 -3.84
CA LEU A 77 4.50 -3.56 -4.60
C LEU A 77 5.35 -4.27 -5.66
N THR A 78 6.34 -3.59 -6.24
CA THR A 78 7.25 -4.19 -7.22
C THR A 78 8.36 -5.02 -6.56
N MET A 79 8.77 -4.67 -5.34
CA MET A 79 9.74 -5.47 -4.57
C MET A 79 9.14 -6.78 -4.09
N ASP A 80 7.91 -6.75 -3.57
CA ASP A 80 7.20 -7.97 -3.14
C ASP A 80 7.07 -8.97 -4.30
N LEU A 81 6.75 -8.50 -5.51
CA LEU A 81 6.68 -9.35 -6.71
C LEU A 81 8.01 -10.03 -7.07
N LYS A 82 9.15 -9.42 -6.75
CA LYS A 82 10.47 -10.03 -7.01
C LYS A 82 10.88 -11.02 -5.93
N GLU A 83 10.51 -10.77 -4.68
CA GLU A 83 10.81 -11.69 -3.58
C GLU A 83 9.98 -12.97 -3.69
N GLU A 84 8.70 -12.88 -4.09
CA GLU A 84 7.85 -14.05 -4.36
C GLU A 84 8.39 -14.96 -5.49
N GLU A 85 9.11 -14.41 -6.47
CA GLU A 85 9.71 -15.18 -7.57
C GLU A 85 11.02 -15.90 -7.17
N GLU A 86 11.72 -15.44 -6.12
CA GLU A 86 13.05 -15.92 -5.73
C GLU A 86 13.06 -16.87 -4.52
N GLU A 87 11.91 -17.06 -3.83
CA GLU A 87 11.82 -17.89 -2.64
C GLU A 87 11.67 -19.39 -2.97
N GLU A 88 12.75 -20.15 -2.79
CA GLU A 88 12.67 -21.61 -2.69
C GLU A 88 12.49 -21.99 -1.21
N VAL A 89 11.32 -22.52 -0.88
CA VAL A 89 11.00 -23.02 0.46
C VAL A 89 11.53 -24.45 0.59
N VAL A 90 12.54 -24.66 1.45
CA VAL A 90 13.05 -25.99 1.75
C VAL A 90 12.63 -26.36 3.16
N GLU A 91 11.82 -27.41 3.29
CA GLU A 91 11.42 -27.97 4.58
C GLU A 91 12.35 -29.14 4.93
N LYS A 92 13.01 -29.06 6.08
CA LYS A 92 13.90 -30.13 6.56
C LYS A 92 13.81 -30.26 8.07
N ASP A 93 13.60 -31.49 8.55
CA ASP A 93 13.55 -31.83 9.98
C ASP A 93 12.55 -30.98 10.80
N GLY A 94 11.44 -30.57 10.17
CA GLY A 94 10.40 -29.73 10.80
C GLY A 94 10.73 -28.22 10.85
N PHE A 95 11.79 -27.79 10.17
CA PHE A 95 12.16 -26.38 10.03
C PHE A 95 11.97 -25.91 8.58
N VAL A 96 11.44 -24.69 8.44
CA VAL A 96 11.25 -24.01 7.16
C VAL A 96 12.44 -23.08 6.92
N PHE A 97 13.16 -23.29 5.82
CA PHE A 97 14.30 -22.49 5.42
C PHE A 97 13.97 -21.66 4.18
N TYR A 98 14.20 -20.34 4.28
CA TYR A 98 14.06 -19.40 3.18
C TYR A 98 15.43 -19.21 2.53
N ARG A 99 15.58 -19.59 1.25
CA ARG A 99 16.83 -19.42 0.51
C ARG A 99 16.66 -18.40 -0.61
N ARG A 100 17.34 -17.26 -0.49
CA ARG A 100 17.45 -16.26 -1.56
C ARG A 100 18.31 -16.82 -2.69
N LYS A 101 17.73 -17.01 -3.88
CA LYS A 101 18.51 -17.28 -5.10
C LYS A 101 19.23 -16.00 -5.52
N LYS A 102 20.52 -16.11 -5.81
CA LYS A 102 21.38 -15.03 -6.32
C LYS A 102 21.77 -15.33 -7.74
#